data_AF-A0A7S6MXH1-F1
#
_entry.id   AF-A0A7S6MXH1-F1
#
_cell.length_a   1.000
_cell.length_b   1.000
_cell.length_c   1.000
_cell.angle_alpha   90.00
_cell.angle_beta   90.00
_cell.angle_gamma   90.00
#
_symmetry.space_group_name_H-M   'P 1'
#
loop_
_entity.id
_entity.type
_entity.pdbx_description
1 polymer ?
#
loop_
_entity_poly.entity_id
_entity_poly.type
_entity_poly.pdbx_seq_one_letter_code
_entity_poly.pdbx_strand_id
1 'polypeptide(L)'
;MTPEMIERLLMQGEMKSQAVTDEVCRILALHPEYFDTVFDLMFSDEDETRMRAATVVLKTGRKQKLLLRERKSRILDELLLLDHLQVNWMTARMMADLIYTAEEAARAFRRLKGFIKTPKIALRAGCMEAMTTIALQHQRYKKETVKAINEVLKTGSAGEINVGKRMLAQLEKKDAKPVTRNKKKQ
;
A
#
# COMPACT_ATOMS: atom_id res chain seq x y z
N MET A 1 -26.60 9.49 -2.60
CA MET A 1 -26.21 8.29 -1.82
C MET A 1 -25.60 8.78 -0.51
N THR A 2 -25.99 8.22 0.62
CA THR A 2 -25.55 8.66 1.96
C THR A 2 -24.43 7.73 2.50
N PRO A 3 -23.69 8.13 3.55
CA PRO A 3 -22.73 7.26 4.24
C PRO A 3 -23.31 5.90 4.65
N GLU A 4 -24.54 5.89 5.18
CA GLU A 4 -25.22 4.67 5.65
C GLU A 4 -25.53 3.71 4.49
N MET A 5 -25.75 4.24 3.28
CA MET A 5 -25.91 3.41 2.09
C MET A 5 -24.59 2.76 1.67
N ILE A 6 -23.45 3.44 1.84
CA ILE A 6 -22.12 2.89 1.54
C ILE A 6 -21.78 1.76 2.51
N GLU A 7 -22.06 1.94 3.80
CA GLU A 7 -21.91 0.90 4.82
C GLU A 7 -22.73 -0.34 4.45
N ARG A 8 -24.03 -0.16 4.16
CA ARG A 8 -24.90 -1.26 3.74
C ARG A 8 -24.40 -1.97 2.48
N LEU A 9 -23.91 -1.23 1.48
CA LEU A 9 -23.35 -1.83 0.27
C LEU A 9 -22.14 -2.73 0.58
N LEU A 10 -21.26 -2.28 1.49
CA LEU A 10 -20.06 -3.03 1.86
C LEU A 10 -20.38 -4.24 2.75
N MET A 11 -21.36 -4.11 3.65
CA MET A 11 -21.80 -5.18 4.57
C MET A 11 -22.70 -6.23 3.88
N GLN A 12 -23.72 -5.81 3.13
CA GLN A 12 -24.80 -6.67 2.63
C GLN A 12 -24.59 -7.19 1.20
N GLY A 13 -23.45 -6.90 0.57
CA GLY A 13 -23.22 -7.22 -0.84
C GLY A 13 -23.24 -8.73 -1.14
N GLU A 14 -24.37 -9.23 -1.64
CA GLU A 14 -24.52 -10.56 -2.28
C GLU A 14 -23.93 -10.61 -3.70
N MET A 15 -23.70 -9.45 -4.32
CA MET A 15 -23.06 -9.36 -5.64
C MET A 15 -21.55 -9.57 -5.52
N LYS A 16 -20.97 -10.28 -6.50
CA LYS A 16 -19.52 -10.55 -6.64
C LYS A 16 -18.71 -9.36 -6.12
N SER A 17 -18.00 -9.58 -5.00
CA SER A 17 -17.35 -8.55 -4.15
C SER A 17 -16.62 -7.44 -4.91
N GLN A 18 -16.06 -7.74 -6.09
CA GLN A 18 -15.40 -6.75 -6.95
C GLN A 18 -16.34 -5.64 -7.45
N ALA A 19 -17.54 -5.96 -7.94
CA ALA A 19 -18.47 -4.99 -8.51
C ALA A 19 -18.92 -3.96 -7.46
N VAL A 20 -19.15 -4.42 -6.23
CA VAL A 20 -19.46 -3.57 -5.07
C VAL A 20 -18.30 -2.61 -4.79
N THR A 21 -17.07 -3.12 -4.68
CA THR A 21 -15.91 -2.24 -4.43
C THR A 21 -15.70 -1.21 -5.53
N ASP A 22 -15.95 -1.56 -6.79
CA ASP A 22 -15.80 -0.66 -7.93
C ASP A 22 -16.89 0.42 -7.97
N GLU A 23 -18.13 0.09 -7.58
CA GLU A 23 -19.21 1.06 -7.39
C GLU A 23 -18.86 2.05 -6.27
N VAL A 24 -18.45 1.57 -5.09
CA VAL A 24 -18.06 2.46 -3.98
C VAL A 24 -16.87 3.33 -4.36
N CYS A 25 -15.89 2.83 -5.12
CA CYS A 25 -14.80 3.65 -5.66
C CYS A 25 -15.31 4.77 -6.59
N ARG A 26 -16.35 4.52 -7.40
CA ARG A 26 -16.98 5.55 -8.26
C ARG A 26 -17.70 6.59 -7.42
N ILE A 27 -18.41 6.17 -6.37
CA ILE A 27 -19.09 7.07 -5.44
C ILE A 27 -18.06 7.97 -4.74
N LEU A 28 -16.98 7.42 -4.18
CA LEU A 28 -15.92 8.20 -3.54
C LEU A 28 -15.17 9.15 -4.48
N ALA A 29 -15.14 8.84 -5.78
CA ALA A 29 -14.58 9.75 -6.76
C ALA A 29 -15.43 11.03 -6.92
N LEU A 30 -16.73 10.93 -6.69
CA LEU A 30 -17.68 12.06 -6.73
C LEU A 30 -17.88 12.71 -5.35
N HIS A 31 -17.74 11.91 -4.29
CA HIS A 31 -18.00 12.28 -2.89
C HIS A 31 -16.83 11.86 -1.98
N PRO A 32 -15.67 12.53 -2.08
CA PRO A 32 -14.49 12.21 -1.27
C PRO A 32 -14.72 12.38 0.24
N GLU A 33 -15.70 13.19 0.64
CA GLU A 33 -16.13 13.37 2.03
C GLU A 33 -16.59 12.06 2.71
N TYR A 34 -17.01 11.06 1.93
CA TYR A 34 -17.40 9.75 2.46
C TYR A 34 -16.22 8.79 2.66
N PHE A 35 -14.99 9.23 2.38
CA PHE A 35 -13.81 8.39 2.52
C PHE A 35 -13.60 7.93 3.96
N ASP A 36 -13.87 8.78 4.95
CA ASP A 36 -13.72 8.42 6.36
C ASP A 36 -14.65 7.28 6.76
N THR A 37 -15.90 7.31 6.32
CA THR A 37 -16.86 6.21 6.53
C THR A 37 -16.29 4.89 6.03
N VAL A 38 -15.73 4.87 4.82
CA VAL A 38 -15.14 3.64 4.26
C VAL A 38 -13.84 3.26 4.97
N PHE A 39 -13.04 4.23 5.38
CA PHE A 39 -11.81 3.98 6.12
C PHE A 39 -12.11 3.33 7.49
N ASP A 40 -13.12 3.80 8.20
CA ASP A 40 -13.50 3.26 9.51
C ASP A 40 -14.04 1.83 9.41
N LEU A 41 -14.68 1.46 8.29
CA LEU A 41 -15.10 0.07 8.04
C LEU A 41 -13.92 -0.92 7.90
N MET A 42 -12.68 -0.45 7.72
CA MET A 42 -11.50 -1.32 7.80
C MET A 42 -11.28 -1.92 9.20
N PHE A 43 -11.92 -1.34 10.22
CA PHE A 43 -11.90 -1.77 11.61
C PHE A 43 -13.15 -2.55 12.02
N SER A 44 -14.05 -2.85 11.08
CA SER A 44 -15.26 -3.66 11.35
C SER A 44 -14.89 -5.03 11.94
N ASP A 45 -15.79 -5.61 12.72
CA ASP A 45 -15.65 -6.99 13.21
C ASP A 45 -15.93 -8.03 12.11
N GLU A 46 -16.62 -7.63 11.04
CA GLU A 46 -16.93 -8.48 9.90
C GLU A 46 -15.76 -8.55 8.90
N ASP A 47 -15.16 -9.75 8.75
CA ASP A 47 -14.02 -10.01 7.86
C ASP A 47 -14.22 -9.51 6.42
N GLU A 48 -15.40 -9.79 5.85
CA GLU A 48 -15.71 -9.39 4.48
C GLU A 48 -15.80 -7.87 4.35
N THR A 49 -16.45 -7.21 5.30
CA THR A 49 -16.58 -5.76 5.35
C THR A 49 -15.20 -5.10 5.44
N ARG A 50 -14.33 -5.59 6.34
CA ARG A 50 -12.93 -5.12 6.45
C ARG A 50 -12.17 -5.24 5.13
N MET A 51 -12.24 -6.41 4.50
CA MET A 51 -11.53 -6.68 3.25
C MET A 51 -12.03 -5.80 2.10
N ARG A 52 -13.34 -5.63 1.97
CA ARG A 52 -13.97 -4.79 0.93
C ARG A 52 -13.62 -3.32 1.17
N ALA A 53 -13.73 -2.84 2.39
CA ALA A 53 -13.31 -1.49 2.79
C ALA A 53 -11.84 -1.24 2.45
N ALA A 54 -10.94 -2.14 2.87
CA ALA A 54 -9.51 -2.04 2.57
C ALA A 54 -9.22 -1.99 1.06
N THR A 55 -10.00 -2.74 0.26
CA THR A 55 -9.89 -2.73 -1.21
C THR A 55 -10.28 -1.37 -1.78
N VAL A 56 -11.41 -0.82 -1.32
CA VAL A 56 -11.90 0.50 -1.75
C VAL A 56 -10.91 1.59 -1.36
N VAL A 57 -10.45 1.61 -0.10
CA VAL A 57 -9.47 2.60 0.39
C VAL A 57 -8.18 2.55 -0.44
N LEU A 58 -7.67 1.36 -0.77
CA LEU A 58 -6.46 1.22 -1.57
C LEU A 58 -6.68 1.74 -3.00
N LYS A 59 -7.79 1.35 -3.65
CA LYS A 59 -8.12 1.76 -5.02
C LYS A 59 -8.33 3.27 -5.12
N THR A 60 -9.12 3.85 -4.22
CA THR A 60 -9.43 5.27 -4.19
C THR A 60 -8.19 6.07 -3.80
N GLY A 61 -7.46 5.64 -2.77
CA GLY A 61 -6.24 6.30 -2.30
C GLY A 61 -5.13 6.38 -3.34
N ARG A 62 -5.00 5.37 -4.20
CA ARG A 62 -4.06 5.40 -5.35
C ARG A 62 -4.40 6.48 -6.37
N LYS A 63 -5.68 6.74 -6.57
CA LYS A 63 -6.17 7.79 -7.49
C LYS A 63 -6.12 9.17 -6.81
N GLN A 64 -6.36 9.23 -5.50
CA GLN A 64 -6.45 10.46 -4.72
C GLN A 64 -5.55 10.37 -3.47
N LYS A 65 -4.25 10.59 -3.65
CA LYS A 65 -3.24 10.38 -2.59
C LYS A 65 -3.44 11.25 -1.34
N LEU A 66 -4.11 12.40 -1.47
CA LEU A 66 -4.40 13.29 -0.35
C LEU A 66 -5.26 12.58 0.71
N LEU A 67 -6.21 11.74 0.29
CA LEU A 67 -7.08 10.99 1.20
C LEU A 67 -6.28 10.06 2.12
N LEU A 68 -5.30 9.34 1.58
CA LEU A 68 -4.40 8.49 2.39
C LEU A 68 -3.47 9.33 3.28
N ARG A 69 -2.99 10.46 2.77
CA ARG A 69 -2.06 11.34 3.51
C ARG A 69 -2.68 11.86 4.80
N GLU A 70 -3.95 12.25 4.75
CA GLU A 70 -4.68 12.77 5.91
C GLU A 70 -4.93 11.70 6.99
N ARG A 71 -4.92 10.40 6.63
CA ARG A 71 -5.07 9.27 7.57
C ARG A 71 -3.75 8.53 7.80
N LYS A 72 -2.62 9.16 7.47
CA LYS A 72 -1.29 8.53 7.53
C LYS A 72 -0.96 7.97 8.91
N SER A 73 -1.25 8.69 9.99
CA SER A 73 -1.00 8.20 11.35
C SER A 73 -1.72 6.88 11.62
N ARG A 74 -3.02 6.82 11.34
CA ARG A 74 -3.85 5.61 11.50
C ARG A 74 -3.35 4.45 10.64
N ILE A 75 -2.96 4.73 9.38
CA ILE A 75 -2.38 3.71 8.49
C ILE A 75 -1.09 3.12 9.06
N LEU A 76 -0.23 3.97 9.61
CA LEU A 76 1.05 3.52 10.17
C LEU A 76 0.83 2.76 11.48
N ASP A 77 0.02 3.30 12.37
CA ASP A 77 -0.02 2.91 13.79
C ASP A 77 -1.12 1.93 14.16
N GLU A 78 -2.22 1.88 13.40
CA GLU A 78 -3.37 1.03 13.72
C GLU A 78 -3.52 -0.13 12.71
N LEU A 79 -3.51 0.17 11.41
CA LEU A 79 -3.92 -0.82 10.40
C LEU A 79 -2.96 -2.00 10.25
N LEU A 80 -1.65 -1.78 10.42
CA LEU A 80 -0.66 -2.88 10.37
C LEU A 80 -0.70 -3.79 11.62
N LEU A 81 -1.48 -3.44 12.64
CA LEU A 81 -1.62 -4.24 13.85
C LEU A 81 -2.86 -5.13 13.83
N LEU A 82 -3.71 -5.03 12.81
CA LEU A 82 -4.88 -5.88 12.66
C LEU A 82 -4.44 -7.31 12.35
N ASP A 83 -5.00 -8.31 13.02
CA ASP A 83 -4.73 -9.73 12.73
C ASP A 83 -5.54 -10.21 11.52
N HIS A 84 -5.45 -9.48 10.40
CA HIS A 84 -6.16 -9.81 9.18
C HIS A 84 -5.25 -9.69 7.96
N LEU A 85 -4.88 -10.85 7.39
CA LEU A 85 -3.87 -10.95 6.32
C LEU A 85 -4.16 -10.02 5.13
N GLN A 86 -5.40 -10.00 4.65
CA GLN A 86 -5.74 -9.20 3.47
C GLN A 86 -5.69 -7.70 3.74
N VAL A 87 -6.09 -7.29 4.95
CA VAL A 87 -6.07 -5.88 5.36
C VAL A 87 -4.62 -5.44 5.53
N ASN A 88 -3.78 -6.24 6.18
CA ASN A 88 -2.35 -5.98 6.30
C ASN A 88 -1.67 -5.91 4.93
N TRP A 89 -2.01 -6.81 4.01
CA TRP A 89 -1.50 -6.78 2.65
C TRP A 89 -1.87 -5.47 1.93
N MET A 90 -3.13 -5.06 1.97
CA MET A 90 -3.58 -3.81 1.34
C MET A 90 -2.98 -2.59 2.03
N THR A 91 -2.88 -2.60 3.35
CA THR A 91 -2.24 -1.54 4.16
C THR A 91 -0.78 -1.36 3.78
N ALA A 92 -0.02 -2.46 3.66
CA ALA A 92 1.36 -2.40 3.19
C ALA A 92 1.45 -1.78 1.78
N ARG A 93 0.46 -2.02 0.91
CA ARG A 93 0.40 -1.37 -0.41
C ARG A 93 0.01 0.10 -0.35
N MET A 94 -0.89 0.51 0.56
CA MET A 94 -1.22 1.92 0.80
C MET A 94 0.02 2.68 1.28
N MET A 95 0.85 2.05 2.12
CA MET A 95 2.09 2.62 2.60
C MET A 95 3.09 2.93 1.47
N ALA A 96 3.04 2.21 0.35
CA ALA A 96 3.86 2.54 -0.82
C ALA A 96 3.44 3.85 -1.52
N ASP A 97 2.28 4.40 -1.20
CA ASP A 97 1.78 5.66 -1.78
C ASP A 97 1.95 6.87 -0.84
N LEU A 98 2.48 6.67 0.38
CA LEU A 98 2.65 7.72 1.39
C LEU A 98 3.98 8.49 1.23
N ILE A 99 3.98 9.74 1.69
CA ILE A 99 5.19 10.55 1.88
C ILE A 99 5.56 10.54 3.36
N TYR A 100 6.81 10.23 3.64
CA TYR A 100 7.33 10.00 4.98
C TYR A 100 8.27 11.11 5.43
N THR A 101 8.11 11.57 6.67
CA THR A 101 9.20 12.21 7.41
C THR A 101 10.27 11.17 7.78
N ALA A 102 11.44 11.63 8.24
CA ALA A 102 12.51 10.73 8.66
C ALA A 102 12.06 9.78 9.79
N GLU A 103 11.29 10.28 10.76
CA GLU A 103 10.79 9.50 11.89
C GLU A 103 9.72 8.50 11.46
N GLU A 104 8.76 8.92 10.65
CA GLU A 104 7.72 8.04 10.10
C GLU A 104 8.34 6.92 9.27
N ALA A 105 9.33 7.25 8.42
CA ALA A 105 10.06 6.27 7.65
C ALA A 105 10.74 5.24 8.56
N ALA A 106 11.35 5.66 9.67
CA ALA A 106 11.97 4.75 10.62
C ALA A 106 10.95 3.79 11.26
N ARG A 107 9.80 4.30 11.70
CA ARG A 107 8.73 3.49 12.30
C ARG A 107 8.15 2.50 11.28
N ALA A 108 7.76 3.00 10.11
CA ALA A 108 7.21 2.20 9.02
C ALA A 108 8.18 1.09 8.59
N PHE A 109 9.45 1.45 8.37
CA PHE A 109 10.46 0.51 7.92
C PHE A 109 10.71 -0.62 8.92
N ARG A 110 10.78 -0.32 10.22
CA ARG A 110 10.92 -1.35 11.27
C ARG A 110 9.76 -2.35 11.25
N ARG A 111 8.51 -1.88 11.12
CA ARG A 111 7.33 -2.74 11.05
C ARG A 111 7.35 -3.62 9.80
N LEU A 112 7.57 -3.03 8.62
CA LEU A 112 7.61 -3.76 7.35
C LEU A 112 8.71 -4.82 7.31
N LYS A 113 9.87 -4.53 7.91
CA LYS A 113 10.98 -5.50 8.04
C LYS A 113 10.61 -6.70 8.92
N GLY A 114 9.71 -6.54 9.89
CA GLY A 114 9.13 -7.66 10.63
C GLY A 114 8.26 -8.53 9.72
N PHE A 115 7.33 -7.90 9.00
CA PHE A 115 6.36 -8.59 8.16
C PHE A 115 6.95 -9.30 6.94
N ILE A 116 8.03 -8.77 6.35
CA ILE A 116 8.67 -9.41 5.18
C ILE A 116 9.27 -10.80 5.50
N LYS A 117 9.49 -11.11 6.78
CA LYS A 117 9.98 -12.42 7.24
C LYS A 117 8.88 -13.45 7.47
N THR A 118 7.62 -13.06 7.37
CA THR A 118 6.48 -13.96 7.60
C THR A 118 6.32 -14.96 6.43
N PRO A 119 5.66 -16.12 6.64
CA PRO A 119 5.34 -17.04 5.55
C PRO A 119 4.25 -16.50 4.59
N LYS A 120 3.70 -15.30 4.87
CA LYS A 120 2.53 -14.76 4.19
C LYS A 120 2.93 -14.06 2.88
N ILE A 121 2.95 -14.83 1.78
CA ILE A 121 3.37 -14.44 0.42
C ILE A 121 2.87 -13.04 -0.01
N ALA A 122 1.55 -12.82 0.02
CA ALA A 122 0.95 -11.56 -0.44
C ALA A 122 1.45 -10.36 0.39
N LEU A 123 1.51 -10.52 1.71
CA LEU A 123 1.98 -9.49 2.63
C LEU A 123 3.46 -9.15 2.37
N ARG A 124 4.32 -10.15 2.12
CA ARG A 124 5.72 -9.90 1.76
C ARG A 124 5.85 -9.04 0.51
N ALA A 125 5.04 -9.31 -0.53
CA ALA A 125 5.01 -8.51 -1.74
C ALA A 125 4.63 -7.04 -1.47
N GLY A 126 3.59 -6.80 -0.67
CA GLY A 126 3.22 -5.45 -0.24
C GLY A 126 4.33 -4.76 0.56
N CYS A 127 5.02 -5.50 1.43
CA CYS A 127 6.16 -4.98 2.20
C CYS A 127 7.32 -4.57 1.30
N MET A 128 7.64 -5.36 0.27
CA MET A 128 8.68 -5.00 -0.71
C MET A 128 8.35 -3.69 -1.44
N GLU A 129 7.09 -3.46 -1.82
CA GLU A 129 6.64 -2.21 -2.45
C GLU A 129 6.82 -1.01 -1.50
N ALA A 130 6.39 -1.13 -0.25
CA ALA A 130 6.50 -0.06 0.73
C ALA A 130 7.95 0.22 1.15
N MET A 131 8.75 -0.81 1.40
CA MET A 131 10.17 -0.66 1.75
C MET A 131 10.97 -0.02 0.62
N THR A 132 10.63 -0.34 -0.64
CA THR A 132 11.21 0.31 -1.81
C THR A 132 10.85 1.78 -1.84
N THR A 133 9.59 2.13 -1.64
CA THR A 133 9.14 3.52 -1.58
C THR A 133 9.87 4.31 -0.50
N ILE A 134 9.98 3.76 0.71
CA ILE A 134 10.70 4.38 1.82
C ILE A 134 12.18 4.55 1.46
N ALA A 135 12.84 3.55 0.88
CA ALA A 135 14.24 3.65 0.46
C ALA A 135 14.45 4.68 -0.66
N LEU A 136 13.50 4.81 -1.58
CA LEU A 136 13.53 5.87 -2.58
C LEU A 136 13.41 7.25 -1.90
N GLN A 137 12.56 7.43 -0.89
CA GLN A 137 12.45 8.73 -0.20
C GLN A 137 13.64 9.00 0.75
N HIS A 138 14.18 7.96 1.38
CA HIS A 138 15.16 8.03 2.46
C HIS A 138 16.30 7.04 2.20
N GLN A 139 17.37 7.51 1.54
CA GLN A 139 18.44 6.65 0.99
C GLN A 139 19.15 5.78 2.03
N ARG A 140 19.13 6.16 3.31
CA ARG A 140 19.70 5.35 4.39
C ARG A 140 19.13 3.92 4.46
N TYR A 141 17.90 3.70 4.01
CA TYR A 141 17.26 2.38 4.05
C TYR A 141 17.57 1.50 2.84
N LYS A 142 18.17 2.05 1.79
CA LYS A 142 18.32 1.36 0.50
C LYS A 142 19.08 0.03 0.60
N LYS A 143 20.25 0.03 1.25
CA LYS A 143 21.06 -1.19 1.42
C LYS A 143 20.26 -2.31 2.08
N GLU A 144 19.48 -1.94 3.08
CA GLU A 144 18.68 -2.88 3.86
C GLU A 144 17.46 -3.38 3.08
N THR A 145 16.78 -2.52 2.33
CA THR A 145 15.71 -2.90 1.39
C THR A 145 16.22 -3.88 0.34
N VAL A 146 17.35 -3.60 -0.29
CA VAL A 146 17.96 -4.49 -1.29
C VAL A 146 18.27 -5.86 -0.69
N LYS A 147 18.85 -5.89 0.51
CA LYS A 147 19.12 -7.15 1.22
C LYS A 147 17.84 -7.95 1.46
N ALA A 148 16.80 -7.32 1.99
CA ALA A 148 15.53 -7.98 2.31
C ALA A 148 14.83 -8.51 1.05
N ILE A 149 14.82 -7.75 -0.05
CA ILE A 149 14.26 -8.21 -1.33
C ILE A 149 15.06 -9.40 -1.86
N ASN A 150 16.39 -9.34 -1.84
CA ASN A 150 17.23 -10.46 -2.29
C ASN A 150 17.03 -11.73 -1.46
N GLU A 151 16.74 -11.62 -0.17
CA GLU A 151 16.37 -12.78 0.66
C GLU A 151 15.05 -13.39 0.18
N VAL A 152 14.02 -12.56 -0.11
CA VAL A 152 12.76 -13.05 -0.67
C VAL A 152 12.96 -13.69 -2.05
N LEU A 153 13.85 -13.17 -2.90
CA LEU A 153 14.10 -13.73 -4.23
C LEU A 153 14.67 -15.17 -4.20
N LYS A 154 15.33 -15.57 -3.12
CA LYS A 154 15.90 -16.92 -2.98
C LYS A 154 14.84 -18.00 -2.75
N THR A 155 13.74 -17.65 -2.09
CA THR A 155 12.74 -18.62 -1.59
C THR A 155 11.30 -18.26 -1.96
N GLY A 156 11.10 -17.15 -2.68
CA GLY A 156 9.80 -16.58 -2.98
C GLY A 156 9.08 -17.31 -4.10
N SER A 157 7.76 -17.17 -4.13
CA SER A 157 6.93 -17.59 -5.26
C SER A 157 7.25 -16.81 -6.53
N ALA A 158 6.80 -17.29 -7.70
CA ALA A 158 6.98 -16.58 -8.97
C ALA A 158 6.46 -15.13 -8.93
N GLY A 159 5.32 -14.91 -8.26
CA GLY A 159 4.76 -13.56 -8.07
C GLY A 159 5.66 -12.65 -7.24
N GLU A 160 6.20 -13.15 -6.12
CA GLU A 160 7.13 -12.41 -5.28
C GLU A 160 8.44 -12.12 -5.98
N ILE A 161 8.96 -13.08 -6.75
CA ILE A 161 10.17 -12.89 -7.55
C ILE A 161 9.96 -11.76 -8.56
N ASN A 162 8.81 -11.75 -9.25
CA ASN A 162 8.48 -10.69 -10.21
C ASN A 162 8.39 -9.31 -9.54
N VAL A 163 7.73 -9.24 -8.37
CA VAL A 163 7.68 -7.99 -7.59
C VAL A 163 9.07 -7.56 -7.15
N GLY A 164 9.86 -8.47 -6.58
CA GLY A 164 11.21 -8.17 -6.08
C GLY A 164 12.15 -7.68 -7.18
N LYS A 165 12.18 -8.36 -8.34
CA LYS A 165 12.96 -7.91 -9.51
C LYS A 165 12.57 -6.51 -9.97
N ARG A 166 11.26 -6.22 -10.04
CA ARG A 166 10.76 -4.89 -10.39
C ARG A 166 11.20 -3.83 -9.37
N MET A 167 11.16 -4.15 -8.08
CA MET A 167 11.57 -3.24 -7.00
C MET A 167 13.07 -2.95 -7.02
N LEU A 168 13.91 -3.96 -7.22
CA LEU A 168 15.35 -3.76 -7.37
C LEU A 168 15.67 -2.85 -8.57
N ALA A 169 15.04 -3.10 -9.71
CA ALA A 169 15.20 -2.26 -10.89
C ALA A 169 14.78 -0.79 -10.65
N GLN A 170 13.76 -0.54 -9.81
CA GLN A 170 13.39 0.83 -9.42
C GLN A 170 14.46 1.50 -8.54
N LEU A 171 15.04 0.76 -7.60
CA LEU A 171 16.11 1.27 -6.73
C LEU A 171 17.41 1.58 -7.50
N GLU A 172 17.72 0.80 -8.54
CA GLU A 172 18.87 1.01 -9.43
C GLU A 172 18.67 2.21 -10.37
N LYS A 173 17.48 2.34 -10.98
CA LYS A 173 17.16 3.48 -11.86
C LYS A 173 17.30 4.83 -11.16
N LYS A 174 17.08 4.90 -9.85
CA LYS A 174 17.29 6.12 -9.06
C LYS A 174 18.77 6.52 -8.95
N ASP A 175 19.70 5.59 -9.07
CA ASP A 175 21.14 5.89 -9.05
C ASP A 175 21.66 6.36 -10.40
N ALA A 176 20.99 5.99 -11.49
CA ALA A 176 21.33 6.44 -12.82
C ALA A 176 21.01 7.94 -12.92
N LYS A 177 22.03 8.79 -12.68
CA LYS A 177 21.97 10.25 -12.93
C LYS A 177 21.39 10.52 -14.34
N PRO A 178 20.64 11.63 -14.53
CA PRO A 178 20.17 11.99 -15.85
C PRO A 178 21.38 12.20 -16.77
N VAL A 179 21.44 11.44 -17.86
CA VAL A 179 22.39 11.68 -18.94
C VAL A 179 22.07 13.06 -19.51
N THR A 180 22.83 14.07 -19.13
CA THR A 180 22.83 15.37 -19.80
C THR A 180 23.20 15.15 -21.25
N ARG A 181 22.20 15.07 -22.13
CA ARG A 181 22.40 15.18 -23.57
C ARG A 181 22.93 16.58 -23.85
N ASN A 182 24.25 16.69 -24.00
CA ASN A 182 24.88 17.86 -24.60
C ASN A 182 24.29 18.03 -26.00
N LYS A 183 23.41 19.02 -26.17
CA LYS A 183 23.05 19.53 -27.50
C LYS A 183 24.31 20.19 -28.07
N LYS A 184 25.00 19.49 -28.97
CA LYS A 184 25.96 20.14 -29.87
C LYS A 184 25.19 21.21 -30.65
N LYS A 185 25.54 22.47 -30.43
CA LYS A 185 25.11 23.61 -31.25
C LYS A 185 25.71 23.42 -32.65
N GLN A 186 24.87 23.70 -33.65
CA GLN A 186 25.25 23.89 -35.05
C GLN A 186 26.21 25.05 -35.20
#